data_AF-A0A0D2B1T0-F1
#
_entry.id   AF-A0A0D2B1T0-F1
#
_cell.length_a   1.000
_cell.length_b   1.000
_cell.length_c   1.000
_cell.angle_alpha   90.00
_cell.angle_beta   90.00
_cell.angle_gamma   90.00
#
_symmetry.space_group_name_H-M   'P 1'
#
loop_
_entity.id
_entity.type
_entity.pdbx_description
1 polymer ?
#
loop_
_entity_poly.entity_id
_entity_poly.type
_entity_poly.pdbx_seq_one_letter_code
_entity_poly.pdbx_strand_id
1 'polypeptide(L)'
;MVTVPGVLRRSSTVNFVENGGSSGESSRRPSLADSPPSRRTSLAGLSLRLSSRSKRTGSGSVKEMQAMAEKAAQKLGQAFFSLPDEIIIQILCYLGQSDVFALRLTSHSMNTFLNVHACPITRSVLTQCARDRAADDTAEDEVVERKAEYAYNYIQTLYPQPTPCPSTDYMLQMLRRQAQIDKMLSVTMSFVQMRVYMMPSSPRFSDFRPYKNKLTRRMHLAAWTIYHFLERYRDLLIHAHPRHEKLEEHNHPSMSPAEEPALPSLSSCPQCNESLKALLRSYPGTEVIPAYHFYDLCRQHLRALSRAPTYAGTIERRLRGWSRKSPTEADLATFVIFGGIAELSKLSMLKGSYTQRIDVIGSFTDKITLAVSSSGSLDFKPSSPSAYAQSASTSSDMLPGAPNSAFKSISQDSLSAVPVFERFISASDEWITRMFEVVRPGDQLVTAFGFVQNVLAGKQEPPPGLGRISGSEADSQFESPSESGSHGGVNEDRSSDLDFLAPVKAFD
;
A
#
# COMPACT_ATOMS: atom_id res chain seq x y z
N MET A 1 -44.47 7.77 40.29
CA MET A 1 -44.83 9.16 39.93
C MET A 1 -43.82 10.07 40.60
N VAL A 2 -42.86 10.60 39.83
CA VAL A 2 -41.72 11.38 40.36
C VAL A 2 -42.04 12.86 40.21
N THR A 3 -41.94 13.59 41.31
CA THR A 3 -42.07 15.03 41.40
C THR A 3 -40.76 15.74 41.11
N VAL A 4 -40.88 16.82 40.34
CA VAL A 4 -39.85 17.79 39.96
C VAL A 4 -39.54 18.71 41.16
N PRO A 5 -38.32 19.25 41.25
CA PRO A 5 -38.24 20.71 41.24
C PRO A 5 -37.13 21.23 40.33
N GLY A 6 -37.50 22.21 39.51
CA GLY A 6 -36.57 23.06 38.78
C GLY A 6 -36.14 24.26 39.62
N VAL A 7 -34.97 24.81 39.30
CA VAL A 7 -34.57 26.15 39.70
C VAL A 7 -34.02 26.88 38.47
N LEU A 8 -34.68 28.00 38.18
CA LEU A 8 -34.39 29.01 37.17
C LEU A 8 -33.40 30.06 37.70
N ARG A 9 -32.79 30.79 36.74
CA ARG A 9 -32.18 32.15 36.74
C ARG A 9 -30.67 32.12 36.43
N ARG A 10 -30.12 32.97 35.56
CA ARG A 10 -30.59 34.27 35.02
C ARG A 10 -29.93 34.59 33.68
N SER A 11 -30.60 35.46 32.95
CA SER A 11 -30.40 35.99 31.62
C SER A 11 -29.42 37.18 31.55
N SER A 12 -28.83 37.39 30.37
CA SER A 12 -28.54 38.74 29.85
C SER A 12 -28.56 38.76 28.32
N THR A 13 -29.42 39.62 27.81
CA THR A 13 -29.65 40.08 26.44
C THR A 13 -28.55 41.03 25.96
N VAL A 14 -28.17 41.01 24.67
CA VAL A 14 -28.10 42.18 23.74
C VAL A 14 -28.03 41.62 22.30
N ASN A 15 -28.81 42.21 21.39
CA ASN A 15 -28.86 41.91 19.96
C ASN A 15 -28.49 43.17 19.15
N PHE A 16 -27.79 42.95 18.02
CA PHE A 16 -27.65 43.77 16.80
C PHE A 16 -26.93 45.14 16.84
N VAL A 17 -25.89 45.32 16.01
CA VAL A 17 -25.87 46.12 14.74
C VAL A 17 -24.54 45.86 13.96
N GLU A 18 -24.68 45.97 12.64
CA GLU A 18 -23.82 45.93 11.44
C GLU A 18 -22.29 46.25 11.45
N ASN A 19 -21.68 45.64 10.41
CA ASN A 19 -20.62 46.13 9.49
C ASN A 19 -19.13 46.11 9.85
N GLY A 20 -18.35 45.71 8.83
CA GLY A 20 -16.97 46.15 8.60
C GLY A 20 -15.90 45.09 8.84
N GLY A 21 -15.27 44.62 7.76
CA GLY A 21 -14.22 43.61 7.82
C GLY A 21 -12.88 44.13 8.36
N SER A 22 -12.03 43.21 8.83
CA SER A 22 -10.57 43.29 8.70
C SER A 22 -9.93 42.00 9.19
N SER A 23 -8.95 41.55 8.41
CA SER A 23 -7.72 40.85 8.81
C SER A 23 -7.43 40.78 10.31
N GLY A 24 -7.20 39.55 10.81
CA GLY A 24 -6.63 39.33 12.13
C GLY A 24 -6.19 37.88 12.32
N GLU A 25 -4.88 37.66 12.23
CA GLU A 25 -4.17 36.46 12.67
C GLU A 25 -4.64 35.97 14.05
N SER A 26 -4.85 34.66 14.17
CA SER A 26 -4.84 34.01 15.48
C SER A 26 -4.11 32.66 15.39
N SER A 27 -2.80 32.78 15.56
CA SER A 27 -1.95 31.91 16.38
C SER A 27 -2.65 30.69 16.99
N ARG A 28 -2.40 29.52 16.40
CA ARG A 28 -2.38 28.24 17.13
C ARG A 28 -1.12 27.48 16.77
N ARG A 29 -0.25 27.38 17.77
CA ARG A 29 1.01 26.62 17.83
C ARG A 29 0.95 25.28 17.08
N PRO A 30 1.95 24.94 16.26
CA PRO A 30 2.20 23.55 15.90
C PRO A 30 2.63 22.79 17.16
N SER A 31 1.91 21.73 17.49
CA SER A 31 2.30 20.77 18.53
C SER A 31 3.63 20.12 18.15
N LEU A 32 4.59 20.27 19.06
CA LEU A 32 5.93 19.69 19.03
C LEU A 32 5.82 18.18 19.34
N ALA A 33 5.49 17.34 18.36
CA ALA A 33 5.47 15.88 18.54
C ALA A 33 5.49 15.12 17.21
N ASP A 34 6.53 15.32 16.41
CA ASP A 34 6.98 14.34 15.42
C ASP A 34 8.50 14.35 15.46
N SER A 35 9.08 13.50 16.32
CA SER A 35 10.49 13.16 16.21
C SER A 35 10.67 12.40 14.89
N PRO A 36 11.48 12.88 13.93
CA PRO A 36 11.73 12.13 12.72
C PRO A 36 12.42 10.80 13.07
N PRO A 37 12.19 9.70 12.30
CA PRO A 37 12.96 8.48 12.46
C PRO A 37 14.46 8.79 12.34
N SER A 38 15.33 7.94 12.90
CA SER A 38 16.79 8.10 12.84
C SER A 38 17.28 8.12 11.39
N ARG A 39 17.20 9.29 10.75
CA ARG A 39 17.72 9.49 9.41
C ARG A 39 19.23 9.45 9.52
N ARG A 40 19.85 8.50 8.81
CA ARG A 40 21.24 8.66 8.40
C ARG A 40 21.40 10.08 7.81
N THR A 41 22.49 10.74 8.15
CA THR A 41 22.84 12.08 7.66
C THR A 41 22.96 12.02 6.13
N SER A 42 21.88 12.37 5.42
CA SER A 42 21.86 12.42 3.96
C SER A 42 22.73 13.57 3.48
N LEU A 43 23.58 13.30 2.49
CA LEU A 43 24.40 14.30 1.80
C LEU A 43 23.51 15.38 1.15
N ALA A 44 22.32 15.02 0.68
CA ALA A 44 21.34 15.98 0.14
C ALA A 44 20.89 17.05 1.17
N GLY A 45 20.95 16.73 2.47
CA GLY A 45 20.63 17.68 3.54
C GLY A 45 21.76 18.66 3.87
N LEU A 46 23.00 18.39 3.43
CA LEU A 46 24.16 19.24 3.70
C LEU A 46 24.21 20.46 2.77
N SER A 47 23.73 20.34 1.52
CA SER A 47 23.75 21.45 0.55
C SER A 47 22.82 22.61 0.90
N LEU A 48 21.78 22.40 1.72
CA LEU A 48 20.80 23.45 2.07
C LEU A 48 21.13 24.21 3.36
N ARG A 49 22.13 23.76 4.15
CA ARG A 49 22.48 24.39 5.45
C ARG A 49 23.76 25.22 5.43
N LEU A 50 24.49 25.26 4.32
CA LEU A 50 25.71 26.06 4.20
C LEU A 50 25.46 27.53 3.80
N SER A 51 24.20 27.92 3.50
CA SER A 51 23.89 29.22 2.89
C SER A 51 23.26 30.25 3.83
N SER A 52 23.40 30.12 5.16
CA SER A 52 22.79 31.09 6.07
C SER A 52 23.51 31.15 7.42
N ARG A 53 24.49 32.05 7.53
CA ARG A 53 24.56 33.12 8.55
C ARG A 53 26.00 33.65 8.67
N SER A 54 26.40 34.50 7.75
CA SER A 54 27.46 35.49 8.00
C SER A 54 27.10 36.81 7.33
N LYS A 55 26.38 37.66 8.07
CA LYS A 55 26.32 39.10 7.78
C LYS A 55 27.61 39.72 8.31
N ARG A 56 28.69 39.66 7.53
CA ARG A 56 29.84 40.58 7.66
C ARG A 56 30.39 40.89 6.27
N THR A 57 30.07 42.10 5.82
CA THR A 57 30.79 42.96 4.87
C THR A 57 32.02 42.34 4.20
N GLY A 58 31.90 41.95 2.94
CA GLY A 58 33.01 41.49 2.10
C GLY A 58 32.56 40.82 0.81
N SER A 59 32.04 41.58 -0.16
CA SER A 59 31.53 41.10 -1.46
C SER A 59 32.55 40.29 -2.29
N GLY A 60 33.86 40.49 -2.08
CA GLY A 60 34.94 39.74 -2.76
C GLY A 60 35.21 38.35 -2.18
N SER A 61 35.10 38.17 -0.86
CA SER A 61 35.51 36.93 -0.17
C SER A 61 34.56 35.75 -0.43
N VAL A 62 33.27 36.00 -0.60
CA VAL A 62 32.27 34.95 -0.89
C VAL A 62 32.48 34.35 -2.29
N LYS A 63 32.82 35.17 -3.28
CA LYS A 63 33.08 34.71 -4.66
C LYS A 63 34.34 33.85 -4.74
N GLU A 64 35.41 34.24 -4.03
CA GLU A 64 36.65 33.46 -3.99
C GLU A 64 36.47 32.12 -3.25
N MET A 65 35.75 32.12 -2.13
CA MET A 65 35.39 30.88 -1.42
C MET A 65 34.57 29.93 -2.31
N GLN A 66 33.61 30.48 -3.06
CA GLN A 66 32.77 29.68 -3.95
C GLN A 66 33.58 29.11 -5.13
N ALA A 67 34.46 29.89 -5.75
CA ALA A 67 35.35 29.40 -6.80
C ALA A 67 36.33 28.32 -6.29
N MET A 68 36.84 28.45 -5.06
CA MET A 68 37.67 27.41 -4.44
C MET A 68 36.87 26.13 -4.16
N ALA A 69 35.64 26.26 -3.67
CA ALA A 69 34.75 25.12 -3.43
C ALA A 69 34.39 24.39 -4.74
N GLU A 70 34.11 25.12 -5.82
CA GLU A 70 33.86 24.55 -7.14
C GLU A 70 35.08 23.81 -7.69
N LYS A 71 36.29 24.40 -7.56
CA LYS A 71 37.54 23.75 -7.96
C LYS A 71 37.83 22.49 -7.14
N ALA A 72 37.53 22.50 -5.84
CA ALA A 72 37.65 21.34 -4.98
C ALA A 72 36.65 20.24 -5.37
N ALA A 73 35.38 20.60 -5.65
CA ALA A 73 34.35 19.67 -6.10
C ALA A 73 34.70 19.05 -7.46
N GLN A 74 35.27 19.82 -8.39
CA GLN A 74 35.77 19.31 -9.67
C GLN A 74 36.90 18.31 -9.47
N LYS A 75 37.90 18.62 -8.64
CA LYS A 75 39.00 17.70 -8.32
C LYS A 75 38.50 16.41 -7.68
N LEU A 76 37.55 16.51 -6.74
CA LEU A 76 36.93 15.35 -6.10
C LEU A 76 36.17 14.50 -7.12
N GLY A 77 35.39 15.13 -8.01
CA GLY A 77 34.69 14.44 -9.09
C GLY A 77 35.64 13.70 -10.03
N GLN A 78 36.75 14.34 -10.42
CA GLN A 78 37.79 13.71 -11.23
C GLN A 78 38.45 12.54 -10.50
N ALA A 79 38.78 12.68 -9.23
CA ALA A 79 39.33 11.60 -8.42
C ALA A 79 38.32 10.44 -8.29
N PHE A 80 37.03 10.74 -8.10
CA PHE A 80 35.99 9.73 -7.99
C PHE A 80 35.82 8.93 -9.30
N PHE A 81 35.73 9.60 -10.45
CA PHE A 81 35.64 8.95 -11.76
C PHE A 81 36.97 8.35 -12.25
N SER A 82 38.08 8.56 -11.54
CA SER A 82 39.35 7.87 -11.81
C SER A 82 39.44 6.50 -11.14
N LEU A 83 38.50 6.17 -10.24
CA LEU A 83 38.40 4.87 -9.61
C LEU A 83 37.84 3.83 -10.61
N PRO A 84 38.15 2.52 -10.43
CA PRO A 84 37.47 1.46 -11.16
C PRO A 84 35.96 1.47 -10.91
N ASP A 85 35.18 1.12 -11.93
CA ASP A 85 33.71 1.13 -11.89
C ASP A 85 33.17 0.30 -10.73
N GLU A 86 33.80 -0.83 -10.40
CA GLU A 86 33.40 -1.70 -9.29
C GLU A 86 33.43 -0.98 -7.94
N ILE A 87 34.46 -0.16 -7.71
CA ILE A 87 34.62 0.60 -6.47
C ILE A 87 33.60 1.73 -6.43
N ILE A 88 33.37 2.40 -7.56
CA ILE A 88 32.35 3.45 -7.69
C ILE A 88 30.98 2.86 -7.36
N ILE A 89 30.61 1.73 -7.96
CA ILE A 89 29.34 1.03 -7.71
C ILE A 89 29.21 0.67 -6.23
N GLN A 90 30.25 0.10 -5.63
CA GLN A 90 30.23 -0.28 -4.22
C GLN A 90 29.97 0.94 -3.32
N ILE A 91 30.65 2.07 -3.56
CA ILE A 91 30.40 3.32 -2.83
C ILE A 91 28.95 3.77 -3.00
N LEU A 92 28.43 3.76 -4.23
CA LEU A 92 27.05 4.16 -4.53
C LEU A 92 26.02 3.24 -3.88
N CYS A 93 26.31 1.94 -3.75
CA CYS A 93 25.43 0.98 -3.08
C CYS A 93 25.27 1.24 -1.58
N TYR A 94 26.17 1.98 -0.93
CA TYR A 94 26.04 2.38 0.48
C TYR A 94 25.22 3.67 0.68
N LEU A 95 24.86 4.36 -0.39
CA LEU A 95 24.11 5.60 -0.34
C LEU A 95 22.61 5.34 -0.17
N GLY A 96 21.96 6.19 0.64
CA GLY A 96 20.50 6.18 0.76
C GLY A 96 19.82 6.69 -0.50
N GLN A 97 18.53 6.37 -0.66
CA GLN A 97 17.71 6.78 -1.81
C GLN A 97 17.81 8.28 -2.15
N SER A 98 17.85 9.16 -1.13
CA SER A 98 17.91 10.62 -1.33
C SER A 98 19.22 11.08 -1.94
N ASP A 99 20.32 10.43 -1.56
CA ASP A 99 21.66 10.76 -2.03
C ASP A 99 21.86 10.26 -3.46
N VAL A 100 21.36 9.06 -3.79
CA VAL A 100 21.37 8.55 -5.17
C VAL A 100 20.61 9.49 -6.12
N PHE A 101 19.44 10.00 -5.71
CA PHE A 101 18.71 10.98 -6.52
C PHE A 101 19.37 12.35 -6.59
N ALA A 102 20.02 12.80 -5.52
CA ALA A 102 20.79 14.03 -5.55
C ALA A 102 21.96 13.93 -6.55
N LEU A 103 22.69 12.81 -6.54
CA LEU A 103 23.78 12.53 -7.47
C LEU A 103 23.33 12.50 -8.94
N ARG A 104 22.09 12.06 -9.19
CA ARG A 104 21.50 12.11 -10.54
C ARG A 104 21.47 13.53 -11.13
N LEU A 105 21.40 14.55 -10.27
CA LEU A 105 21.28 15.96 -10.68
C LEU A 105 22.63 16.69 -10.72
N THR A 106 23.74 16.07 -10.31
CA THR A 106 25.03 16.77 -10.19
C THR A 106 25.77 16.92 -11.51
N SER A 107 25.72 15.92 -12.40
CA SER A 107 26.37 15.98 -13.72
C SER A 107 25.79 14.95 -14.70
N HIS A 108 25.96 15.20 -16.01
CA HIS A 108 25.57 14.25 -17.04
C HIS A 108 26.32 12.92 -16.91
N SER A 109 27.64 12.95 -16.67
CA SER A 109 28.45 11.74 -16.50
C SER A 109 27.98 10.88 -15.33
N MET A 110 27.63 11.49 -14.19
CA MET A 110 27.09 10.77 -13.03
C MET A 110 25.73 10.15 -13.35
N ASN A 111 24.82 10.91 -13.98
CA ASN A 111 23.53 10.35 -14.38
C ASN A 111 23.67 9.20 -15.38
N THR A 112 24.58 9.30 -16.36
CA THR A 112 24.86 8.21 -17.30
C THR A 112 25.41 6.98 -16.56
N PHE A 113 26.38 7.17 -15.66
CA PHE A 113 26.95 6.10 -14.84
C PHE A 113 25.87 5.38 -14.01
N LEU A 114 25.01 6.15 -13.31
CA LEU A 114 23.90 5.61 -12.53
C LEU A 114 22.92 4.78 -13.36
N ASN A 115 22.67 5.16 -14.63
CA ASN A 115 21.78 4.40 -15.50
C ASN A 115 22.44 3.13 -16.05
N VAL A 116 23.72 3.20 -16.42
CA VAL A 116 24.49 2.02 -16.86
C VAL A 116 24.58 0.96 -15.76
N HIS A 117 24.77 1.40 -14.50
CA HIS A 117 24.87 0.52 -13.34
C HIS A 117 23.58 0.50 -12.49
N ALA A 118 22.43 0.76 -13.11
CA ALA A 118 21.16 0.84 -12.40
C ALA A 118 20.80 -0.45 -11.66
N CYS A 119 21.19 -1.62 -12.20
CA CYS A 119 20.86 -2.92 -11.63
C CYS A 119 21.33 -3.10 -10.16
N PRO A 120 22.66 -3.09 -9.88
CA PRO A 120 23.17 -3.28 -8.51
C PRO A 120 22.77 -2.13 -7.57
N ILE A 121 22.70 -0.90 -8.07
CA ILE A 121 22.32 0.27 -7.27
C ILE A 121 20.86 0.13 -6.82
N THR A 122 19.96 -0.22 -7.74
CA THR A 122 18.54 -0.41 -7.42
C THR A 122 18.35 -1.52 -6.39
N ARG A 123 19.03 -2.66 -6.56
CA ARG A 123 18.99 -3.76 -5.61
C ARG A 123 19.41 -3.30 -4.21
N SER A 124 20.53 -2.57 -4.10
CA SER A 124 21.03 -2.10 -2.81
C SER A 124 20.04 -1.13 -2.13
N VAL A 125 19.55 -0.13 -2.88
CA VAL A 125 18.59 0.87 -2.35
C VAL A 125 17.31 0.22 -1.86
N LEU A 126 16.75 -0.73 -2.63
CA LEU A 126 15.52 -1.42 -2.25
C LEU A 126 15.73 -2.37 -1.06
N THR A 127 16.89 -3.03 -0.98
CA THR A 127 17.27 -3.86 0.18
C THR A 127 17.39 -3.00 1.44
N GLN A 128 18.03 -1.83 1.35
CA GLN A 128 18.11 -0.89 2.46
C GLN A 128 16.72 -0.38 2.89
N CYS A 129 15.83 -0.10 1.94
CA CYS A 129 14.44 0.27 2.25
C CYS A 129 13.68 -0.83 2.99
N ALA A 130 13.97 -2.10 2.72
CA ALA A 130 13.39 -3.23 3.45
C ALA A 130 13.95 -3.32 4.87
N ARG A 131 15.28 -3.16 5.04
CA ARG A 131 15.95 -3.11 6.36
C ARG A 131 15.39 -2.03 7.26
N ASP A 132 15.27 -0.80 6.74
CA ASP A 132 14.74 0.34 7.48
C ASP A 132 13.32 0.11 8.03
N ARG A 133 12.55 -0.80 7.42
CA ARG A 133 11.17 -1.14 7.83
C ARG A 133 11.07 -2.39 8.69
N ALA A 134 12.05 -3.29 8.56
CA ALA A 134 12.17 -4.46 9.42
C ALA A 134 12.69 -4.10 10.82
N ALA A 135 13.48 -3.02 10.93
CA ALA A 135 14.05 -2.57 12.19
C ALA A 135 13.00 -2.37 13.29
N ASP A 136 13.23 -3.00 14.43
CA ASP A 136 12.60 -2.70 15.72
C ASP A 136 13.68 -2.15 16.64
N ASP A 137 13.35 -1.21 17.51
CA ASP A 137 14.30 -0.67 18.50
C ASP A 137 14.76 -1.76 19.52
N THR A 138 14.12 -2.92 19.50
CA THR A 138 14.32 -4.03 20.45
C THR A 138 14.82 -5.32 19.79
N ALA A 139 14.92 -5.38 18.46
CA ALA A 139 15.29 -6.60 17.74
C ALA A 139 16.79 -6.69 17.51
N GLU A 140 17.33 -7.91 17.57
CA GLU A 140 18.72 -8.19 17.21
C GLU A 140 18.98 -7.98 15.71
N ASP A 141 20.17 -7.48 15.37
CA ASP A 141 20.55 -7.13 13.99
C ASP A 141 20.36 -8.30 13.00
N GLU A 142 20.65 -9.53 13.42
CA GLU A 142 20.49 -10.72 12.59
C GLU A 142 19.02 -11.01 12.23
N VAL A 143 18.11 -10.78 13.18
CA VAL A 143 16.67 -10.97 12.97
C VAL A 143 16.14 -9.89 12.03
N VAL A 144 16.61 -8.65 12.19
CA VAL A 144 16.27 -7.53 11.29
C VAL A 144 16.73 -7.84 9.87
N GLU A 145 17.94 -8.37 9.71
CA GLU A 145 18.48 -8.75 8.40
C GLU A 145 17.64 -9.84 7.72
N ARG A 146 17.36 -10.94 8.42
CA ARG A 146 16.50 -12.03 7.89
C ARG A 146 15.11 -11.53 7.47
N LYS A 147 14.48 -10.67 8.28
CA LYS A 147 13.18 -10.08 7.95
C LYS A 147 13.28 -9.16 6.73
N ALA A 148 14.34 -8.38 6.62
CA ALA A 148 14.58 -7.50 5.48
C ALA A 148 14.81 -8.28 4.18
N GLU A 149 15.59 -9.34 4.23
CA GLU A 149 15.83 -10.24 3.10
C GLU A 149 14.52 -10.89 2.62
N TYR A 150 13.72 -11.45 3.56
CA TYR A 150 12.41 -12.00 3.21
C TYR A 150 11.49 -10.96 2.57
N ALA A 151 11.39 -9.76 3.15
CA ALA A 151 10.58 -8.68 2.62
C ALA A 151 11.05 -8.24 1.22
N TYR A 152 12.36 -8.06 1.03
CA TYR A 152 12.94 -7.71 -0.27
C TYR A 152 12.65 -8.79 -1.31
N ASN A 153 12.94 -10.05 -0.99
CA ASN A 153 12.72 -11.18 -1.90
C ASN A 153 11.24 -11.31 -2.28
N TYR A 154 10.34 -11.19 -1.31
CA TYR A 154 8.91 -11.24 -1.58
C TYR A 154 8.47 -10.09 -2.50
N ILE A 155 8.90 -8.85 -2.25
CA ILE A 155 8.59 -7.73 -3.14
C ILE A 155 9.16 -7.95 -4.56
N GLN A 156 10.33 -8.58 -4.69
CA GLN A 156 10.88 -8.98 -5.99
C GLN A 156 10.03 -10.05 -6.71
N THR A 157 9.36 -10.95 -5.98
CA THR A 157 8.41 -11.90 -6.60
C THR A 157 7.18 -11.19 -7.17
N LEU A 158 6.68 -10.15 -6.49
CA LEU A 158 5.53 -9.37 -6.94
C LEU A 158 5.90 -8.48 -8.15
N TYR A 159 7.08 -7.86 -8.08
CA TYR A 159 7.58 -6.92 -9.07
C TYR A 159 9.03 -7.25 -9.44
N PRO A 160 9.25 -8.22 -10.34
CA PRO A 160 10.60 -8.63 -10.71
C PRO A 160 11.35 -7.48 -11.39
N GLN A 161 12.63 -7.33 -11.04
CA GLN A 161 13.52 -6.40 -11.71
C GLN A 161 13.73 -6.83 -13.18
N PRO A 162 13.60 -5.92 -14.16
CA PRO A 162 13.84 -6.25 -15.56
C PRO A 162 15.29 -6.64 -15.80
N THR A 163 15.50 -7.63 -16.67
CA THR A 163 16.83 -8.10 -17.10
C THR A 163 16.96 -7.95 -18.63
N PRO A 164 17.80 -7.02 -19.13
CA PRO A 164 18.64 -6.07 -18.39
C PRO A 164 17.83 -4.95 -17.70
N CYS A 165 18.41 -4.29 -16.70
CA CYS A 165 17.83 -3.12 -16.02
C CYS A 165 18.46 -1.85 -16.61
N PRO A 166 17.85 -1.24 -17.66
CA PRO A 166 18.52 -0.24 -18.49
C PRO A 166 18.59 1.16 -17.87
N SER A 167 17.79 1.41 -16.83
CA SER A 167 17.65 2.73 -16.23
C SER A 167 17.24 2.62 -14.76
N THR A 168 17.26 3.76 -14.08
CA THR A 168 16.76 3.91 -12.70
C THR A 168 15.21 3.95 -12.60
N ASP A 169 14.48 3.72 -13.70
CA ASP A 169 13.02 3.84 -13.72
C ASP A 169 12.34 2.75 -12.89
N TYR A 170 12.85 1.52 -12.91
CA TYR A 170 12.34 0.44 -12.06
C TYR A 170 12.47 0.82 -10.57
N MET A 171 13.61 1.36 -10.15
CA MET A 171 13.80 1.87 -8.79
C MET A 171 12.76 2.94 -8.45
N LEU A 172 12.58 3.94 -9.32
CA LEU A 172 11.60 5.02 -9.13
C LEU A 172 10.18 4.49 -9.00
N GLN A 173 9.80 3.52 -9.82
CA GLN A 173 8.49 2.89 -9.74
C GLN A 173 8.29 2.16 -8.41
N MET A 174 9.28 1.37 -7.96
CA MET A 174 9.21 0.67 -6.68
C MET A 174 9.12 1.63 -5.49
N LEU A 175 9.91 2.70 -5.47
CA LEU A 175 9.84 3.72 -4.44
C LEU A 175 8.51 4.48 -4.45
N ARG A 176 7.93 4.71 -5.64
CA ARG A 176 6.60 5.31 -5.77
C ARG A 176 5.50 4.40 -5.20
N ARG A 177 5.54 3.09 -5.51
CA ARG A 177 4.61 2.09 -4.92
C ARG A 177 4.76 2.05 -3.40
N GLN A 178 6.00 2.00 -2.91
CA GLN A 178 6.30 2.05 -1.48
C GLN A 178 5.71 3.29 -0.81
N ALA A 179 5.88 4.48 -1.40
CA ALA A 179 5.32 5.70 -0.84
C ALA A 179 3.78 5.72 -0.82
N GLN A 180 3.11 5.03 -1.75
CA GLN A 180 1.66 4.87 -1.74
C GLN A 180 1.20 3.89 -0.65
N ILE A 181 1.94 2.80 -0.48
CA ILE A 181 1.71 1.82 0.60
C ILE A 181 1.88 2.48 1.98
N ASP A 182 2.95 3.25 2.19
CA ASP A 182 3.20 3.96 3.44
C ASP A 182 2.06 4.94 3.78
N LYS A 183 1.53 5.65 2.76
CA LYS A 183 0.36 6.53 2.93
C LYS A 183 -0.88 5.73 3.33
N MET A 184 -1.15 4.62 2.65
CA MET A 184 -2.31 3.78 2.95
C MET A 184 -2.24 3.17 4.35
N LEU A 185 -1.08 2.66 4.74
CA LEU A 185 -0.84 2.15 6.08
C LEU A 185 -1.07 3.25 7.11
N SER A 186 -0.53 4.46 6.90
CA SER A 186 -0.71 5.58 7.83
C SER A 186 -2.19 5.93 8.05
N VAL A 187 -2.98 6.05 6.99
CA VAL A 187 -4.43 6.36 7.11
C VAL A 187 -5.22 5.20 7.72
N THR A 188 -4.93 3.96 7.31
CA THR A 188 -5.59 2.76 7.83
C THR A 188 -5.29 2.57 9.31
N MET A 189 -4.04 2.73 9.74
CA MET A 189 -3.67 2.62 11.15
C MET A 189 -4.26 3.75 12.00
N SER A 190 -4.45 4.94 11.43
CA SER A 190 -5.13 6.04 12.13
C SER A 190 -6.63 5.74 12.31
N PHE A 191 -7.25 5.11 11.31
CA PHE A 191 -8.62 4.60 11.42
C PHE A 191 -8.74 3.47 12.45
N VAL A 192 -7.80 2.52 12.45
CA VAL A 192 -7.74 1.43 13.43
C VAL A 192 -7.58 2.00 14.84
N GLN A 193 -6.66 2.94 15.04
CA GLN A 193 -6.47 3.63 16.33
C GLN A 193 -7.79 4.24 16.82
N MET A 194 -8.47 5.02 15.97
CA MET A 194 -9.77 5.59 16.30
C MET A 194 -10.78 4.52 16.72
N ARG A 195 -10.89 3.43 15.96
CA ARG A 195 -11.82 2.32 16.25
C ARG A 195 -11.47 1.58 17.54
N VAL A 196 -10.18 1.33 17.79
CA VAL A 196 -9.70 0.69 19.02
C VAL A 196 -10.13 1.51 20.24
N TYR A 197 -9.93 2.83 20.24
CA TYR A 197 -10.39 3.68 21.35
C TYR A 197 -11.91 3.77 21.51
N MET A 198 -12.69 3.44 20.48
CA MET A 198 -14.15 3.35 20.57
C MET A 198 -14.65 1.98 21.10
N MET A 199 -13.79 0.95 21.15
CA MET A 199 -14.17 -0.36 21.69
C MET A 199 -14.12 -0.32 23.23
N PRO A 200 -15.21 -0.64 23.94
CA PRO A 200 -15.22 -0.65 25.41
C PRO A 200 -14.26 -1.66 26.03
N SER A 201 -13.98 -2.76 25.32
CA SER A 201 -13.13 -3.87 25.76
C SER A 201 -11.64 -3.65 25.51
N SER A 202 -11.25 -2.58 24.83
CA SER A 202 -9.84 -2.32 24.54
C SER A 202 -9.18 -1.54 25.69
N PRO A 203 -7.93 -1.87 26.05
CA PRO A 203 -7.20 -1.07 27.02
C PRO A 203 -6.99 0.35 26.46
N ARG A 204 -7.24 1.36 27.29
CA ARG A 204 -6.94 2.75 26.94
C ARG A 204 -5.43 2.95 26.98
N PHE A 205 -4.80 2.92 25.81
CA PHE A 205 -3.36 3.14 25.69
C PHE A 205 -3.01 4.61 25.98
N SER A 206 -2.03 4.83 26.86
CA SER A 206 -1.45 6.16 27.14
C SER A 206 -0.65 6.70 25.95
N ASP A 207 0.06 5.82 25.24
CA ASP A 207 0.71 6.10 23.96
C ASP A 207 0.44 4.96 22.97
N PHE A 208 -0.28 5.26 21.88
CA PHE A 208 -0.59 4.27 20.84
C PHE A 208 0.53 4.11 19.81
N ARG A 209 1.57 4.97 19.81
CA ARG A 209 2.66 4.93 18.81
C ARG A 209 3.36 3.57 18.70
N PRO A 210 3.81 2.90 19.79
CA PRO A 210 4.48 1.60 19.66
C PRO A 210 3.56 0.54 19.03
N TYR A 211 2.29 0.54 19.40
CA TYR A 211 1.26 -0.36 18.84
C TYR A 211 0.98 -0.07 17.37
N LYS A 212 0.90 1.21 17.01
CA LYS A 212 0.76 1.66 15.63
C LYS A 212 1.94 1.20 14.77
N ASN A 213 3.16 1.31 15.28
CA ASN A 213 4.36 0.87 14.58
C ASN A 213 4.38 -0.65 14.41
N LYS A 214 4.00 -1.41 15.45
CA LYS A 214 3.88 -2.87 15.37
C LYS A 214 2.85 -3.32 14.33
N LEU A 215 1.66 -2.72 14.34
CA LEU A 215 0.61 -2.99 13.35
C LEU A 215 1.07 -2.61 11.93
N THR A 216 1.74 -1.46 11.78
CA THR A 216 2.26 -1.00 10.49
C THR A 216 3.25 -2.00 9.92
N ARG A 217 4.19 -2.49 10.74
CA ARG A 217 5.19 -3.49 10.32
C ARG A 217 4.53 -4.80 9.96
N ARG A 218 3.58 -5.28 10.77
CA ARG A 218 2.85 -6.54 10.50
C ARG A 218 2.00 -6.47 9.22
N MET A 219 1.46 -5.30 8.87
CA MET A 219 0.63 -5.11 7.68
C MET A 219 1.40 -4.65 6.45
N HIS A 220 2.72 -4.48 6.52
CA HIS A 220 3.48 -3.90 5.41
C HIS A 220 3.49 -4.78 4.16
N LEU A 221 3.81 -6.07 4.30
CA LEU A 221 3.77 -7.02 3.19
C LEU A 221 2.35 -7.38 2.75
N ALA A 222 1.40 -7.38 3.70
CA ALA A 222 -0.04 -7.45 3.40
C ALA A 222 -0.48 -6.31 2.46
N ALA A 223 -0.02 -5.08 2.72
CA ALA A 223 -0.32 -3.92 1.89
C ALA A 223 0.32 -4.00 0.51
N TRP A 224 1.56 -4.52 0.40
CA TRP A 224 2.19 -4.84 -0.90
C TRP A 224 1.38 -5.87 -1.69
N THR A 225 0.89 -6.91 -1.02
CA THR A 225 0.10 -7.98 -1.63
C THR A 225 -1.22 -7.44 -2.19
N ILE A 226 -1.95 -6.64 -1.40
CA ILE A 226 -3.19 -6.00 -1.87
C ILE A 226 -2.92 -4.98 -2.98
N TYR A 227 -1.83 -4.22 -2.89
CA TYR A 227 -1.44 -3.29 -3.94
C TYR A 227 -1.23 -4.04 -5.27
N HIS A 228 -0.43 -5.11 -5.26
CA HIS A 228 -0.18 -5.94 -6.45
C HIS A 228 -1.44 -6.63 -6.95
N PHE A 229 -2.26 -7.18 -6.05
CA PHE A 229 -3.53 -7.80 -6.41
C PHE A 229 -4.45 -6.84 -7.15
N LEU A 230 -4.62 -5.61 -6.66
CA LEU A 230 -5.46 -4.61 -7.31
C LEU A 230 -4.93 -4.23 -8.69
N GLU A 231 -3.60 -4.09 -8.85
CA GLU A 231 -3.01 -3.84 -10.17
C GLU A 231 -3.27 -4.99 -11.14
N ARG A 232 -3.01 -6.24 -10.74
CA ARG A 232 -3.22 -7.42 -11.59
C ARG A 232 -4.68 -7.69 -11.90
N TYR A 233 -5.56 -7.50 -10.93
CA TYR A 233 -6.99 -7.64 -11.13
C TYR A 233 -7.49 -6.62 -12.17
N ARG A 234 -7.04 -5.37 -12.06
CA ARG A 234 -7.35 -4.33 -13.04
C ARG A 234 -6.79 -4.66 -14.43
N ASP A 235 -5.54 -5.12 -14.52
CA ASP A 235 -4.94 -5.49 -15.81
C ASP A 235 -5.70 -6.64 -16.47
N LEU A 236 -6.11 -7.64 -15.68
CA LEU A 236 -6.94 -8.75 -16.14
C LEU A 236 -8.31 -8.23 -16.64
N LEU A 237 -8.96 -7.33 -15.90
CA LEU A 237 -10.25 -6.77 -16.26
C LEU A 237 -10.21 -5.89 -17.53
N ILE A 238 -9.15 -5.11 -17.71
CA ILE A 238 -9.00 -4.16 -18.83
C ILE A 238 -8.46 -4.86 -20.08
N HIS A 239 -7.48 -5.74 -19.95
CA HIS A 239 -6.71 -6.24 -21.09
C HIS A 239 -6.96 -7.70 -21.45
N ALA A 240 -7.34 -8.55 -20.48
CA ALA A 240 -7.58 -9.97 -20.72
C ALA A 240 -9.07 -10.28 -20.90
N HIS A 241 -9.92 -9.84 -19.97
CA HIS A 241 -11.35 -10.15 -19.95
C HIS A 241 -12.09 -9.82 -21.25
N PRO A 242 -11.88 -8.66 -21.91
CA PRO A 242 -12.56 -8.35 -23.17
C PRO A 242 -12.20 -9.29 -24.34
N ARG A 243 -11.15 -10.09 -24.20
CA ARG A 243 -10.72 -11.08 -25.21
C ARG A 243 -11.28 -12.47 -24.95
N HIS A 244 -11.92 -12.68 -23.81
CA HIS A 244 -12.55 -13.95 -23.50
C HIS A 244 -13.88 -14.05 -24.24
N GLU A 245 -14.15 -15.23 -24.80
CA GLU A 245 -15.40 -15.49 -25.48
C GLU A 245 -16.54 -15.39 -24.46
N LYS A 246 -17.51 -14.52 -24.75
CA LYS A 246 -18.77 -14.54 -24.00
C LYS A 246 -19.42 -15.85 -24.38
N LEU A 247 -19.50 -16.79 -23.43
CA LEU A 247 -20.39 -17.93 -23.54
C LEU A 247 -21.78 -17.33 -23.76
N GLU A 248 -22.24 -17.30 -25.01
CA GLU A 248 -23.63 -17.00 -25.28
C GLU A 248 -24.44 -17.99 -24.47
N GLU A 249 -25.37 -17.49 -23.67
CA GLU A 249 -26.45 -18.28 -23.10
C GLU A 249 -27.28 -18.81 -24.28
N HIS A 250 -26.80 -19.87 -24.93
CA HIS A 250 -27.59 -20.61 -25.89
C HIS A 250 -28.74 -21.27 -25.14
N ASN A 251 -29.92 -20.65 -25.25
CA ASN A 251 -31.23 -21.27 -25.27
C ASN A 251 -31.39 -22.55 -24.43
N HIS A 252 -31.55 -22.39 -23.11
CA HIS A 252 -32.29 -23.39 -22.33
C HIS A 252 -33.65 -22.79 -21.91
N PRO A 253 -34.78 -23.26 -22.49
CA PRO A 253 -36.09 -22.98 -21.95
C PRO A 253 -36.34 -23.96 -20.81
N SER A 254 -36.14 -23.56 -19.55
CA SER A 254 -36.80 -24.28 -18.46
C SER A 254 -36.92 -23.48 -17.17
N MET A 255 -38.17 -23.36 -16.76
CA MET A 255 -38.70 -22.85 -15.52
C MET A 255 -37.93 -23.23 -14.25
N SER A 256 -37.54 -22.21 -13.49
CA SER A 256 -37.61 -22.21 -12.02
C SER A 256 -37.66 -20.77 -11.49
N PRO A 257 -38.51 -20.46 -10.48
CA PRO A 257 -38.73 -19.10 -10.02
C PRO A 257 -37.84 -18.69 -8.84
N ALA A 258 -37.40 -17.44 -8.85
CA ALA A 258 -36.92 -16.65 -7.71
C ALA A 258 -35.55 -16.97 -7.09
N GLU A 259 -34.49 -17.08 -7.91
CA GLU A 259 -33.14 -16.75 -7.45
C GLU A 259 -32.79 -15.32 -7.88
N GLU A 260 -32.22 -14.52 -6.97
CA GLU A 260 -31.74 -13.17 -7.25
C GLU A 260 -30.93 -13.14 -8.56
N PRO A 261 -31.08 -12.09 -9.39
CA PRO A 261 -30.31 -11.98 -10.62
C PRO A 261 -28.82 -12.11 -10.30
N ALA A 262 -28.16 -13.14 -10.86
CA ALA A 262 -26.74 -13.36 -10.70
C ALA A 262 -26.00 -12.08 -11.12
N LEU A 263 -25.48 -11.35 -10.13
CA LEU A 263 -24.83 -10.07 -10.37
C LEU A 263 -23.57 -10.28 -11.21
N PRO A 264 -23.34 -9.47 -12.25
CA PRO A 264 -22.19 -9.65 -13.12
C PRO A 264 -20.91 -9.44 -12.31
N SER A 265 -20.01 -10.41 -12.42
CA SER A 265 -18.76 -10.51 -11.69
C SER A 265 -17.81 -11.32 -12.56
N LEU A 266 -16.50 -11.06 -12.47
CA LEU A 266 -15.50 -11.92 -13.13
C LEU A 266 -15.66 -13.41 -12.79
N SER A 267 -16.35 -13.75 -11.70
CA SER A 267 -16.71 -15.12 -11.34
C SER A 267 -17.52 -15.85 -12.42
N SER A 268 -18.23 -15.15 -13.30
CA SER A 268 -18.94 -15.77 -14.44
C SER A 268 -18.01 -16.13 -15.61
N CYS A 269 -16.78 -15.60 -15.63
CA CYS A 269 -15.80 -15.89 -16.68
C CYS A 269 -14.77 -16.93 -16.20
N PRO A 270 -14.80 -18.16 -16.73
CA PRO A 270 -13.95 -19.25 -16.22
C PRO A 270 -12.45 -18.96 -16.40
N GLN A 271 -12.06 -18.34 -17.51
CA GLN A 271 -10.67 -17.99 -17.81
C GLN A 271 -10.12 -16.91 -16.85
N CYS A 272 -10.96 -15.91 -16.51
CA CYS A 272 -10.62 -14.91 -15.49
C CYS A 272 -10.50 -15.54 -14.11
N ASN A 273 -11.42 -16.44 -13.76
CA ASN A 273 -11.43 -17.13 -12.47
C ASN A 273 -10.16 -17.97 -12.28
N GLU A 274 -9.76 -18.76 -13.29
CA GLU A 274 -8.52 -19.54 -13.22
C GLU A 274 -7.27 -18.66 -13.12
N SER A 275 -7.24 -17.56 -13.88
CA SER A 275 -6.15 -16.57 -13.77
C SER A 275 -6.08 -15.94 -12.37
N LEU A 276 -7.24 -15.68 -11.75
CA LEU A 276 -7.34 -15.15 -10.39
C LEU A 276 -6.86 -16.17 -9.35
N LYS A 277 -7.27 -17.44 -9.47
CA LYS A 277 -6.77 -18.52 -8.61
C LYS A 277 -5.26 -18.71 -8.74
N ALA A 278 -4.73 -18.68 -9.96
CA ALA A 278 -3.29 -18.76 -10.21
C ALA A 278 -2.54 -17.59 -9.55
N LEU A 279 -3.08 -16.37 -9.64
CA LEU A 279 -2.54 -15.19 -8.96
C LEU A 279 -2.55 -15.38 -7.43
N LEU A 280 -3.66 -15.83 -6.84
CA LEU A 280 -3.75 -16.05 -5.39
C LEU A 280 -2.82 -17.16 -4.90
N ARG A 281 -2.58 -18.20 -5.72
CA ARG A 281 -1.61 -19.27 -5.42
C ARG A 281 -0.16 -18.79 -5.51
N SER A 282 0.11 -17.74 -6.29
CA SER A 282 1.44 -17.12 -6.37
C SER A 282 1.84 -16.41 -5.08
N TYR A 283 0.86 -16.03 -4.24
CA TYR A 283 1.13 -15.45 -2.94
C TYR A 283 1.45 -16.54 -1.90
N PRO A 284 2.49 -16.34 -1.07
CA PRO A 284 2.78 -17.22 0.04
C PRO A 284 1.63 -17.17 1.05
N GLY A 285 1.25 -18.33 1.60
CA GLY A 285 0.14 -18.41 2.56
C GLY A 285 0.32 -17.51 3.78
N THR A 286 1.58 -17.22 4.13
CA THR A 286 1.99 -16.29 5.18
C THR A 286 1.46 -14.87 4.99
N GLU A 287 1.27 -14.42 3.75
CA GLU A 287 0.84 -13.06 3.44
C GLU A 287 -0.63 -12.98 3.01
N VAL A 288 -1.26 -14.10 2.61
CA VAL A 288 -2.67 -14.12 2.15
C VAL A 288 -3.63 -13.68 3.25
N ILE A 289 -3.52 -14.25 4.46
CA ILE A 289 -4.44 -13.95 5.57
C ILE A 289 -4.28 -12.48 6.04
N PRO A 290 -3.04 -11.98 6.30
CA PRO A 290 -2.84 -10.56 6.58
C PRO A 290 -3.35 -9.64 5.46
N ALA A 291 -3.12 -9.99 4.19
CA ALA A 291 -3.61 -9.20 3.05
C ALA A 291 -5.13 -9.10 3.03
N TYR A 292 -5.83 -10.22 3.24
CA TYR A 292 -7.28 -10.26 3.36
C TYR A 292 -7.79 -9.32 4.47
N HIS A 293 -7.23 -9.41 5.68
CA HIS A 293 -7.62 -8.54 6.78
C HIS A 293 -7.28 -7.08 6.53
N PHE A 294 -6.12 -6.80 5.93
CA PHE A 294 -5.72 -5.45 5.56
C PHE A 294 -6.71 -4.82 4.57
N TYR A 295 -7.11 -5.57 3.53
CA TYR A 295 -8.13 -5.09 2.60
C TYR A 295 -9.47 -4.84 3.31
N ASP A 296 -9.90 -5.73 4.20
CA ASP A 296 -11.16 -5.53 4.91
C ASP A 296 -11.12 -4.27 5.79
N LEU A 297 -9.99 -3.96 6.42
CA LEU A 297 -9.78 -2.68 7.12
C LEU A 297 -9.88 -1.48 6.17
N CYS A 298 -9.26 -1.56 4.98
CA CYS A 298 -9.38 -0.50 3.96
C CYS A 298 -10.83 -0.33 3.49
N ARG A 299 -11.58 -1.42 3.29
CA ARG A 299 -13.00 -1.43 2.91
C ARG A 299 -13.86 -0.75 3.98
N GLN A 300 -13.68 -1.13 5.25
CA GLN A 300 -14.38 -0.53 6.37
C GLN A 300 -14.04 0.95 6.54
N HIS A 301 -12.77 1.32 6.33
CA HIS A 301 -12.35 2.72 6.32
C HIS A 301 -13.05 3.51 5.21
N LEU A 302 -13.07 3.00 3.98
CA LEU A 302 -13.73 3.64 2.85
C LEU A 302 -15.23 3.83 3.10
N ARG A 303 -15.93 2.80 3.60
CA ARG A 303 -17.35 2.89 3.98
C ARG A 303 -17.59 3.92 5.09
N ALA A 304 -16.67 4.05 6.04
CA ALA A 304 -16.77 5.08 7.07
C ALA A 304 -16.57 6.49 6.51
N LEU A 305 -15.69 6.66 5.51
CA LEU A 305 -15.47 7.93 4.82
C LEU A 305 -16.63 8.34 3.91
N SER A 306 -17.32 7.37 3.30
CA SER A 306 -18.38 7.58 2.32
C SER A 306 -19.79 7.66 2.93
N ARG A 307 -19.93 7.52 4.26
CA ARG A 307 -21.20 7.65 4.98
C ARG A 307 -21.26 8.96 5.76
N ALA A 308 -22.45 9.56 5.80
CA ALA A 308 -22.69 10.71 6.66
C ALA A 308 -22.50 10.31 8.14
N PRO A 309 -22.05 11.22 9.02
CA PRO A 309 -21.90 10.93 10.43
C PRO A 309 -23.22 10.44 11.05
N THR A 310 -23.17 9.28 11.71
CA THR A 310 -24.37 8.59 12.22
C THR A 310 -25.04 9.31 13.39
N TYR A 311 -24.31 10.13 14.13
CA TYR A 311 -24.83 10.92 15.26
C TYR A 311 -25.68 12.12 14.82
N ALA A 312 -25.64 12.50 13.54
CA ALA A 312 -26.32 13.69 13.05
C ALA A 312 -27.80 13.40 12.74
N GLY A 313 -28.71 14.21 13.30
CA GLY A 313 -30.14 14.12 13.00
C GLY A 313 -30.47 14.55 11.56
N THR A 314 -31.68 14.26 11.08
CA THR A 314 -32.12 14.58 9.70
C THR A 314 -32.02 16.08 9.37
N ILE A 315 -32.36 16.95 10.33
CA ILE A 315 -32.29 18.41 10.18
C ILE A 315 -30.84 18.88 10.12
N GLU A 316 -29.99 18.38 11.02
CA GLU A 316 -28.56 18.69 11.05
C GLU A 316 -27.85 18.23 9.77
N ARG A 317 -28.22 17.06 9.24
CA ARG A 317 -27.72 16.57 7.95
C ARG A 317 -28.12 17.50 6.81
N ARG A 318 -29.35 18.01 6.79
CA ARG A 318 -29.80 18.92 5.72
C ARG A 318 -29.11 20.28 5.81
N LEU A 319 -28.95 20.84 7.01
CA LEU A 319 -28.28 22.13 7.23
C LEU A 319 -26.79 22.09 6.93
N ARG A 320 -26.12 20.97 7.19
CA ARG A 320 -24.68 20.78 6.91
C ARG A 320 -24.36 20.22 5.51
N GLY A 321 -25.37 20.05 4.66
CA GLY A 321 -25.21 19.51 3.32
C GLY A 321 -24.89 18.00 3.27
N TRP A 322 -25.08 17.27 4.36
CA TRP A 322 -24.95 15.80 4.42
C TRP A 322 -26.19 15.07 3.88
N SER A 323 -27.03 15.75 3.10
CA SER A 323 -28.21 15.19 2.43
C SER A 323 -27.89 14.47 1.13
N ARG A 324 -26.64 14.53 0.65
CA ARG A 324 -26.23 13.81 -0.56
C ARG A 324 -26.28 12.30 -0.34
N LYS A 325 -26.85 11.60 -1.33
CA LYS A 325 -26.88 10.14 -1.42
C LYS A 325 -25.44 9.61 -1.32
N SER A 326 -25.22 8.62 -0.46
CA SER A 326 -23.93 7.93 -0.38
C SER A 326 -23.63 7.24 -1.72
N PRO A 327 -22.34 7.09 -2.09
CA PRO A 327 -21.95 6.30 -3.26
C PRO A 327 -22.57 4.91 -3.21
N THR A 328 -22.96 4.40 -4.37
CA THR A 328 -23.45 3.03 -4.49
C THR A 328 -22.30 2.03 -4.32
N GLU A 329 -22.60 0.76 -4.06
CA GLU A 329 -21.57 -0.27 -3.99
C GLU A 329 -20.82 -0.43 -5.32
N ALA A 330 -21.49 -0.22 -6.45
CA ALA A 330 -20.85 -0.19 -7.77
C ALA A 330 -19.85 0.98 -7.92
N ASP A 331 -20.20 2.17 -7.40
CA ASP A 331 -19.30 3.33 -7.41
C ASP A 331 -18.04 3.06 -6.58
N LEU A 332 -18.21 2.45 -5.41
CA LEU A 332 -17.10 2.09 -4.53
C LEU A 332 -16.21 1.00 -5.14
N ALA A 333 -16.79 -0.04 -5.75
CA ALA A 333 -16.05 -1.08 -6.46
C ALA A 333 -15.21 -0.48 -7.60
N THR A 334 -15.85 0.34 -8.44
CA THR A 334 -15.22 1.04 -9.57
C THR A 334 -14.07 1.91 -9.09
N PHE A 335 -14.28 2.68 -8.01
CA PHE A 335 -13.25 3.53 -7.42
C PHE A 335 -12.04 2.73 -6.92
N VAL A 336 -12.27 1.62 -6.23
CA VAL A 336 -11.22 0.77 -5.65
C VAL A 336 -10.45 0.02 -6.73
N ILE A 337 -11.14 -0.59 -7.70
CA ILE A 337 -10.50 -1.43 -8.72
C ILE A 337 -9.72 -0.60 -9.73
N PHE A 338 -10.33 0.46 -10.27
CA PHE A 338 -9.64 1.28 -11.28
C PHE A 338 -8.70 2.33 -10.66
N GLY A 339 -9.05 2.88 -9.50
CA GLY A 339 -8.24 3.88 -8.79
C GLY A 339 -7.13 3.29 -7.91
N GLY A 340 -7.31 2.07 -7.41
CA GLY A 340 -6.34 1.37 -6.57
C GLY A 340 -5.98 2.10 -5.28
N ILE A 341 -4.85 1.70 -4.68
CA ILE A 341 -4.34 2.28 -3.43
C ILE A 341 -4.03 3.78 -3.57
N ALA A 342 -3.67 4.24 -4.77
CA ALA A 342 -3.32 5.64 -5.02
C ALA A 342 -4.52 6.57 -4.80
N GLU A 343 -5.66 6.28 -5.41
CA GLU A 343 -6.89 7.08 -5.26
C GLU A 343 -7.51 6.91 -3.87
N LEU A 344 -7.49 5.70 -3.32
CA LEU A 344 -7.95 5.46 -1.94
C LEU A 344 -7.15 6.28 -0.92
N SER A 345 -5.83 6.36 -1.07
CA SER A 345 -4.98 7.16 -0.18
C SER A 345 -5.28 8.66 -0.32
N LYS A 346 -5.47 9.16 -1.55
CA LYS A 346 -5.82 10.57 -1.81
C LYS A 346 -7.14 10.94 -1.16
N LEU A 347 -8.16 10.10 -1.31
CA LEU A 347 -9.47 10.31 -0.70
C LEU A 347 -9.37 10.34 0.83
N SER A 348 -8.60 9.42 1.42
CA SER A 348 -8.43 9.30 2.87
C SER A 348 -7.67 10.47 3.49
N MET A 349 -6.70 11.03 2.76
CA MET A 349 -5.93 12.21 3.19
C MET A 349 -6.65 13.54 2.93
N LEU A 350 -7.79 13.53 2.23
CA LEU A 350 -8.54 14.74 1.93
C LEU A 350 -9.07 15.35 3.24
N LYS A 351 -8.52 16.53 3.59
CA LYS A 351 -9.02 17.40 4.66
C LYS A 351 -10.28 18.12 4.19
N GLY A 352 -11.33 17.36 3.95
CA GLY A 352 -12.56 17.83 3.34
C GLY A 352 -13.82 17.39 4.07
N SER A 353 -14.93 18.04 3.74
CA SER A 353 -16.26 17.63 4.21
C SER A 353 -16.69 16.29 3.61
N TYR A 354 -17.71 15.67 4.20
CA TYR A 354 -18.39 14.50 3.63
C TYR A 354 -18.76 14.72 2.15
N THR A 355 -19.33 15.88 1.81
CA THR A 355 -19.75 16.20 0.44
C THR A 355 -18.61 16.18 -0.56
N GLN A 356 -17.46 16.76 -0.20
CA GLN A 356 -16.28 16.76 -1.05
C GLN A 356 -15.76 15.35 -1.34
N ARG A 357 -15.83 14.44 -0.35
CA ARG A 357 -15.44 13.04 -0.55
C ARG A 357 -16.38 12.32 -1.52
N ILE A 358 -17.69 12.57 -1.41
CA ILE A 358 -18.67 12.01 -2.34
C ILE A 358 -18.46 12.56 -3.75
N ASP A 359 -18.16 13.85 -3.89
CA ASP A 359 -17.84 14.47 -5.18
C ASP A 359 -16.58 13.88 -5.82
N VAL A 360 -15.54 13.59 -5.02
CA VAL A 360 -14.33 12.95 -5.53
C VAL A 360 -14.62 11.55 -6.07
N ILE A 361 -15.42 10.75 -5.35
CA ILE A 361 -15.82 9.41 -5.81
C ILE A 361 -16.68 9.52 -7.08
N GLY A 362 -17.73 10.34 -7.05
CA GLY A 362 -18.64 10.52 -8.18
C GLY A 362 -17.93 11.07 -9.43
N SER A 363 -17.09 12.09 -9.27
CA SER A 363 -16.31 12.63 -10.41
C SER A 363 -15.30 11.63 -10.97
N PHE A 364 -14.82 10.67 -10.17
CA PHE A 364 -13.97 9.60 -10.64
C PHE A 364 -14.77 8.56 -11.43
N THR A 365 -15.91 8.12 -10.92
CA THR A 365 -16.79 7.16 -11.62
C THR A 365 -17.33 7.74 -12.92
N ASP A 366 -17.76 9.01 -12.91
CA ASP A 366 -18.24 9.71 -14.11
C ASP A 366 -17.16 9.77 -15.20
N LYS A 367 -15.89 10.01 -14.82
CA LYS A 367 -14.77 9.99 -15.77
C LYS A 367 -14.59 8.63 -16.43
N ILE A 368 -14.76 7.54 -15.68
CA ILE A 368 -14.65 6.17 -16.23
C ILE A 368 -15.81 5.92 -17.19
N THR A 369 -17.04 6.20 -16.77
CA THR A 369 -18.24 6.01 -17.61
C THR A 369 -18.15 6.82 -18.90
N LEU A 370 -17.68 8.07 -18.84
CA LEU A 370 -17.46 8.90 -20.02
C LEU A 370 -16.34 8.37 -20.93
N ALA A 371 -15.26 7.83 -20.36
CA ALA A 371 -14.18 7.22 -21.14
C ALA A 371 -14.68 6.00 -21.91
N VAL A 372 -15.52 5.16 -21.29
CA VAL A 372 -16.14 4.01 -21.93
C VAL A 372 -17.07 4.44 -23.06
N SER A 373 -17.97 5.39 -22.82
CA SER A 373 -18.90 5.89 -23.85
C SER A 373 -18.22 6.53 -25.06
N SER A 374 -17.07 7.19 -24.86
CA SER A 374 -16.30 7.80 -25.95
C SER A 374 -15.47 6.80 -26.76
N SER A 375 -15.13 5.64 -26.16
CA SER A 375 -14.37 4.58 -26.85
C SER A 375 -15.20 3.77 -27.86
N GLY A 376 -16.54 3.78 -27.75
CA GLY A 376 -17.44 3.02 -28.63
C GLY A 376 -17.86 3.72 -29.93
N SER A 377 -17.36 4.93 -30.22
CA SER A 377 -17.84 5.79 -31.33
C SER A 377 -16.75 6.15 -32.35
N LEU A 378 -15.93 5.18 -32.78
CA LEU A 378 -14.97 5.38 -33.86
C LEU A 378 -15.01 4.21 -34.87
N ASP A 379 -15.99 4.25 -35.77
CA ASP A 379 -15.88 3.64 -37.10
C ASP A 379 -14.86 4.44 -37.92
N PHE A 380 -13.59 4.05 -37.85
CA PHE A 380 -12.54 4.60 -38.70
C PHE A 380 -12.58 3.93 -40.08
N LYS A 381 -13.17 4.63 -41.05
CA LYS A 381 -12.96 4.40 -42.48
C LYS A 381 -11.49 4.74 -42.81
N PRO A 382 -10.73 3.86 -43.50
CA PRO A 382 -9.32 4.13 -43.76
C PRO A 382 -9.19 5.18 -44.87
N SER A 383 -8.67 6.36 -44.54
CA SER A 383 -8.14 7.32 -45.50
C SER A 383 -6.62 7.38 -45.39
N SER A 384 -5.98 7.27 -46.55
CA SER A 384 -4.55 7.15 -46.82
C SER A 384 -3.66 8.24 -46.20
N PRO A 385 -2.33 8.00 -46.05
CA PRO A 385 -1.44 8.81 -45.24
C PRO A 385 -0.96 10.06 -45.98
N SER A 386 -1.10 11.23 -45.35
CA SER A 386 -0.42 12.46 -45.77
C SER A 386 0.84 12.65 -44.92
N ALA A 387 1.97 12.77 -45.61
CA ALA A 387 3.29 13.00 -45.05
C ALA A 387 3.47 14.44 -44.51
N TYR A 388 4.50 14.59 -43.68
CA TYR A 388 5.07 15.83 -43.12
C TYR A 388 4.42 16.45 -41.89
N ALA A 389 4.92 16.05 -40.71
CA ALA A 389 5.37 16.96 -39.66
C ALA A 389 6.26 16.18 -38.67
N GLN A 390 7.58 16.23 -38.88
CA GLN A 390 8.56 15.80 -37.88
C GLN A 390 8.78 16.95 -36.89
N SER A 391 8.37 16.76 -35.64
CA SER A 391 8.93 17.49 -34.51
C SER A 391 9.02 16.56 -33.30
N ALA A 392 10.21 16.56 -32.71
CA ALA A 392 10.70 15.70 -31.65
C ALA A 392 9.67 15.32 -30.56
N SER A 393 9.22 14.06 -30.60
CA SER A 393 8.58 13.39 -29.48
C SER A 393 9.65 12.88 -28.53
N THR A 394 9.79 13.55 -27.39
CA THR A 394 10.57 13.02 -26.26
C THR A 394 9.77 11.89 -25.62
N SER A 395 10.43 10.74 -25.52
CA SER A 395 9.91 9.45 -25.08
C SER A 395 9.50 9.43 -23.60
N SER A 396 8.29 9.87 -23.28
CA SER A 396 7.65 9.71 -21.96
C SER A 396 6.41 8.80 -21.95
N ASP A 397 6.02 8.23 -23.09
CA ASP A 397 4.76 7.47 -23.23
C ASP A 397 4.88 5.95 -23.02
N MET A 398 6.00 5.44 -22.47
CA MET A 398 6.22 4.01 -22.25
C MET A 398 6.56 3.67 -20.79
N LEU A 399 5.88 4.29 -19.83
CA LEU A 399 5.84 3.81 -18.45
C LEU A 399 4.49 3.14 -18.19
N PRO A 400 4.37 1.80 -18.28
CA PRO A 400 3.17 1.10 -17.82
C PRO A 400 3.06 1.30 -16.31
N GLY A 401 2.10 2.14 -15.88
CA GLY A 401 1.92 2.45 -14.45
C GLY A 401 1.47 3.88 -14.13
N ALA A 402 1.29 4.76 -15.12
CA ALA A 402 0.50 5.97 -14.89
C ALA A 402 -1.00 5.58 -14.84
N PRO A 403 -1.71 5.69 -13.70
CA PRO A 403 -3.12 5.29 -13.61
C PRO A 403 -4.04 6.05 -14.57
N ASN A 404 -3.57 7.15 -15.16
CA ASN A 404 -4.34 7.97 -16.10
C ASN A 404 -4.31 7.47 -17.55
N SER A 405 -3.30 6.69 -17.99
CA SER A 405 -3.30 6.17 -19.38
C SER A 405 -4.25 4.98 -19.57
N ALA A 406 -4.56 4.27 -18.47
CA ALA A 406 -5.42 3.09 -18.47
C ALA A 406 -6.90 3.38 -18.72
N PHE A 407 -7.37 4.63 -18.50
CA PHE A 407 -8.80 4.95 -18.70
C PHE A 407 -9.25 4.83 -20.15
N LYS A 408 -8.35 5.06 -21.12
CA LYS A 408 -8.67 4.96 -22.55
C LYS A 408 -8.91 3.52 -23.02
N SER A 409 -8.40 2.54 -22.29
CA SER A 409 -8.54 1.11 -22.61
C SER A 409 -9.69 0.43 -21.88
N ILE A 410 -10.43 1.14 -21.02
CA ILE A 410 -11.58 0.57 -20.31
C ILE A 410 -12.72 0.41 -21.31
N SER A 411 -13.16 -0.83 -21.50
CA SER A 411 -14.30 -1.17 -22.34
C SER A 411 -15.59 -1.25 -21.51
N GLN A 412 -16.75 -1.25 -22.18
CA GLN A 412 -18.04 -1.50 -21.52
C GLN A 412 -18.06 -2.87 -20.85
N ASP A 413 -17.43 -3.87 -21.45
CA ASP A 413 -17.31 -5.22 -20.90
C ASP A 413 -16.51 -5.20 -19.59
N SER A 414 -15.38 -4.51 -19.57
CA SER A 414 -14.57 -4.30 -18.36
C SER A 414 -15.37 -3.64 -17.23
N LEU A 415 -16.20 -2.65 -17.53
CA LEU A 415 -17.02 -1.97 -16.52
C LEU A 415 -18.15 -2.87 -16.01
N SER A 416 -18.77 -3.64 -16.89
CA SER A 416 -19.86 -4.56 -16.53
C SER A 416 -19.39 -5.74 -15.66
N ALA A 417 -18.12 -6.14 -15.78
CA ALA A 417 -17.54 -7.24 -15.03
C ALA A 417 -16.96 -6.84 -13.66
N VAL A 418 -17.14 -5.57 -13.24
CA VAL A 418 -16.78 -5.10 -11.91
C VAL A 418 -17.66 -5.80 -10.86
N PRO A 419 -17.06 -6.50 -9.87
CA PRO A 419 -17.81 -7.24 -8.87
C PRO A 419 -18.47 -6.30 -7.85
N VAL A 420 -19.41 -6.85 -7.10
CA VAL A 420 -20.00 -6.16 -5.93
C VAL A 420 -18.91 -5.87 -4.92
N PHE A 421 -18.80 -4.61 -4.49
CA PHE A 421 -17.72 -4.15 -3.60
C PHE A 421 -17.62 -4.96 -2.29
N GLU A 422 -18.77 -5.35 -1.72
CA GLU A 422 -18.87 -6.22 -0.54
C GLU A 422 -18.14 -7.55 -0.71
N ARG A 423 -18.27 -8.16 -1.90
CA ARG A 423 -17.84 -9.53 -2.20
C ARG A 423 -16.50 -9.62 -2.93
N PHE A 424 -15.88 -8.49 -3.26
CA PHE A 424 -14.68 -8.49 -4.10
C PHE A 424 -13.49 -9.27 -3.49
N ILE A 425 -13.19 -9.08 -2.21
CA ILE A 425 -12.13 -9.82 -1.49
C ILE A 425 -12.69 -10.40 -0.20
N SER A 426 -13.30 -9.57 0.66
CA SER A 426 -13.80 -9.96 2.00
C SER A 426 -14.94 -11.01 2.01
N ALA A 427 -15.47 -11.39 0.86
CA ALA A 427 -16.45 -12.47 0.73
C ALA A 427 -16.36 -13.15 -0.65
N SER A 428 -15.16 -13.16 -1.23
CA SER A 428 -14.89 -13.86 -2.49
C SER A 428 -14.54 -15.31 -2.15
N ASP A 429 -15.18 -16.24 -2.85
CA ASP A 429 -14.95 -17.68 -2.68
C ASP A 429 -13.48 -18.02 -2.97
N GLU A 430 -12.83 -17.32 -3.90
CA GLU A 430 -11.44 -17.55 -4.27
C GLU A 430 -10.47 -17.21 -3.13
N TRP A 431 -10.65 -16.04 -2.50
CA TRP A 431 -9.84 -15.64 -1.35
C TRP A 431 -10.09 -16.54 -0.15
N ILE A 432 -11.36 -16.85 0.14
CA ILE A 432 -11.76 -17.71 1.25
C ILE A 432 -11.19 -19.12 1.06
N THR A 433 -11.35 -19.71 -0.12
CA THR A 433 -10.79 -21.03 -0.45
C THR A 433 -9.28 -21.01 -0.26
N ARG A 434 -8.58 -20.00 -0.79
CA ARG A 434 -7.14 -19.89 -0.64
C ARG A 434 -6.71 -19.77 0.82
N MET A 435 -7.45 -19.04 1.65
CA MET A 435 -7.16 -18.94 3.08
C MET A 435 -7.36 -20.29 3.77
N PHE A 436 -8.43 -21.03 3.47
CA PHE A 436 -8.66 -22.35 4.05
C PHE A 436 -7.66 -23.42 3.58
N GLU A 437 -7.09 -23.31 2.38
CA GLU A 437 -5.97 -24.16 1.93
C GLU A 437 -4.70 -23.96 2.79
N VAL A 438 -4.52 -22.77 3.36
CA VAL A 438 -3.33 -22.39 4.13
C VAL A 438 -3.49 -22.72 5.63
N VAL A 439 -4.73 -22.77 6.09
CA VAL A 439 -5.12 -22.93 7.49
C VAL A 439 -5.32 -24.41 7.84
N ARG A 440 -5.06 -24.81 9.10
CA ARG A 440 -5.23 -26.21 9.50
C ARG A 440 -6.70 -26.57 9.75
N PRO A 441 -7.06 -27.85 9.63
CA PRO A 441 -8.37 -28.32 10.05
C PRO A 441 -8.63 -27.97 11.52
N GLY A 442 -9.65 -27.14 11.78
CA GLY A 442 -10.07 -26.74 13.13
C GLY A 442 -9.72 -25.30 13.53
N ASP A 443 -8.91 -24.59 12.76
CA ASP A 443 -8.66 -23.17 13.05
C ASP A 443 -9.81 -22.28 12.53
N GLN A 444 -10.11 -21.20 13.26
CA GLN A 444 -11.19 -20.26 12.90
C GLN A 444 -10.65 -18.91 12.46
N LEU A 445 -10.97 -18.49 11.24
CA LEU A 445 -10.64 -17.17 10.73
C LEU A 445 -11.34 -16.07 11.57
N VAL A 446 -10.53 -15.24 12.22
CA VAL A 446 -11.02 -14.11 13.02
C VAL A 446 -11.49 -12.96 12.13
N THR A 447 -12.27 -12.04 12.70
CA THR A 447 -12.59 -10.77 12.02
C THR A 447 -11.33 -9.91 11.86
N ALA A 448 -11.35 -8.92 10.96
CA ALA A 448 -10.22 -8.01 10.79
C ALA A 448 -9.82 -7.28 12.10
N PHE A 449 -10.79 -6.94 12.96
CA PHE A 449 -10.50 -6.36 14.27
C PHE A 449 -10.04 -7.39 15.30
N GLY A 450 -10.49 -8.64 15.19
CA GLY A 450 -9.89 -9.76 15.94
C GLY A 450 -8.41 -9.92 15.60
N PHE A 451 -8.05 -9.92 14.31
CA PHE A 451 -6.65 -9.92 13.87
C PHE A 451 -5.85 -8.77 14.48
N VAL A 452 -6.38 -7.54 14.44
CA VAL A 452 -5.75 -6.36 15.07
C VAL A 452 -5.54 -6.59 16.56
N GLN A 453 -6.57 -7.04 17.29
CA GLN A 453 -6.47 -7.32 18.73
C GLN A 453 -5.38 -8.33 19.03
N ASN A 454 -5.22 -9.37 18.20
CA ASN A 454 -4.19 -10.38 18.40
C ASN A 454 -2.78 -9.85 18.19
N VAL A 455 -2.56 -9.03 17.16
CA VAL A 455 -1.27 -8.36 16.94
C VAL A 455 -0.92 -7.45 18.12
N LEU A 456 -1.92 -6.74 18.65
CA LEU A 456 -1.78 -5.87 19.81
C LEU A 456 -1.50 -6.65 21.11
N ALA A 457 -2.19 -7.76 21.34
CA ALA A 457 -2.01 -8.63 22.51
C ALA A 457 -0.64 -9.32 22.54
N GLY A 458 0.05 -9.40 21.40
CA GLY A 458 1.46 -9.76 21.34
C GLY A 458 1.77 -11.21 21.61
N LYS A 459 0.97 -12.14 21.07
CA LYS A 459 1.47 -13.51 20.85
C LYS A 459 2.79 -13.41 20.06
N GLN A 460 3.86 -13.93 20.65
CA GLN A 460 5.23 -13.65 20.22
C GLN A 460 5.52 -14.18 18.81
N GLU A 461 6.46 -13.49 18.17
CA GLU A 461 7.29 -13.86 17.03
C GLU A 461 8.25 -15.05 17.30
N PRO A 462 7.99 -16.37 17.11
CA PRO A 462 9.12 -17.30 17.16
C PRO A 462 10.24 -16.97 16.12
N PRO A 463 11.51 -17.27 16.41
CA PRO A 463 12.61 -16.86 15.54
C PRO A 463 12.61 -17.65 14.21
N PRO A 464 12.85 -17.01 13.04
CA PRO A 464 12.84 -17.72 11.77
C PRO A 464 14.14 -18.48 11.51
N GLY A 465 14.10 -19.82 11.49
CA GLY A 465 15.01 -20.62 10.65
C GLY A 465 16.18 -21.36 11.31
N LEU A 466 15.92 -22.34 12.16
CA LEU A 466 16.83 -23.48 12.32
C LEU A 466 16.39 -24.63 11.40
N GLY A 467 16.60 -24.41 10.10
CA GLY A 467 16.53 -25.46 9.09
C GLY A 467 17.92 -25.80 8.57
N ARG A 468 18.50 -26.92 9.01
CA ARG A 468 19.56 -27.65 8.28
C ARG A 468 19.17 -29.12 8.26
N ILE A 469 18.83 -29.68 7.09
CA ILE A 469 19.73 -30.33 6.11
C ILE A 469 20.51 -31.49 6.74
N SER A 470 20.02 -32.70 6.50
CA SER A 470 20.87 -33.85 6.15
C SER A 470 20.08 -34.74 5.20
N GLY A 471 20.67 -35.03 4.04
CA GLY A 471 20.14 -35.95 3.05
C GLY A 471 21.04 -37.18 2.90
N SER A 472 20.46 -38.18 2.23
CA SER A 472 21.05 -39.43 1.68
C SER A 472 21.51 -40.45 2.72
N GLU A 473 21.54 -41.76 2.48
CA GLU A 473 20.98 -42.71 1.52
C GLU A 473 21.38 -44.10 2.09
N ALA A 474 20.71 -45.16 1.64
CA ALA A 474 21.16 -46.58 1.61
C ALA A 474 21.25 -47.40 2.92
N ASP A 475 20.29 -48.31 3.03
CA ASP A 475 20.46 -49.77 3.15
C ASP A 475 21.43 -50.41 4.16
N SER A 476 20.79 -51.06 5.13
CA SER A 476 20.90 -52.50 5.41
C SER A 476 21.90 -53.03 6.48
N GLN A 477 21.30 -53.88 7.32
CA GLN A 477 21.83 -55.07 8.01
C GLN A 477 22.49 -54.94 9.41
N PHE A 478 21.67 -55.40 10.36
CA PHE A 478 21.94 -56.50 11.32
C PHE A 478 22.53 -56.21 12.72
N GLU A 479 21.80 -56.79 13.67
CA GLU A 479 22.13 -57.23 15.04
C GLU A 479 22.19 -56.23 16.22
N SER A 480 21.21 -56.44 17.10
CA SER A 480 21.04 -55.97 18.49
C SER A 480 21.90 -56.81 19.46
N PRO A 481 21.71 -56.79 20.81
CA PRO A 481 21.11 -55.79 21.71
C PRO A 481 21.92 -55.59 23.04
N SER A 482 21.54 -54.56 23.82
CA SER A 482 21.48 -54.50 25.31
C SER A 482 21.65 -53.02 25.72
N GLU A 483 20.86 -52.35 26.54
CA GLU A 483 20.16 -52.75 27.77
C GLU A 483 18.91 -51.85 27.96
N SER A 484 17.85 -52.44 28.52
CA SER A 484 16.56 -51.80 28.75
C SER A 484 16.52 -51.01 30.07
N GLY A 485 16.52 -49.68 29.98
CA GLY A 485 16.13 -48.75 31.03
C GLY A 485 14.67 -48.31 30.89
N SER A 486 13.98 -48.18 32.03
CA SER A 486 12.56 -47.83 32.16
C SER A 486 12.21 -46.44 31.61
N HIS A 487 11.32 -46.38 30.62
CA HIS A 487 10.70 -45.13 30.15
C HIS A 487 9.46 -44.77 30.98
N GLY A 488 9.54 -43.66 31.72
CA GLY A 488 8.39 -42.84 32.07
C GLY A 488 7.97 -42.03 30.85
N GLY A 489 6.71 -42.19 30.42
CA GLY A 489 6.14 -41.45 29.29
C GLY A 489 5.86 -40.00 29.67
N VAL A 490 6.59 -39.07 29.05
CA VAL A 490 6.17 -37.68 28.92
C VAL A 490 5.76 -37.51 27.45
N ASN A 491 4.45 -37.40 27.24
CA ASN A 491 3.89 -36.92 25.99
C ASN A 491 4.24 -35.43 25.88
N GLU A 492 5.35 -35.12 25.21
CA GLU A 492 5.63 -33.76 24.78
C GLU A 492 4.98 -33.53 23.41
N ASP A 493 3.91 -32.73 23.47
CA ASP A 493 3.16 -32.19 22.37
C ASP A 493 4.07 -31.63 21.29
N ARG A 494 3.96 -32.23 20.10
CA ARG A 494 4.51 -31.74 18.83
C ARG A 494 3.80 -30.45 18.44
N SER A 495 4.13 -29.35 19.10
CA SER A 495 3.81 -28.01 18.64
C SER A 495 4.65 -27.68 17.41
N SER A 496 4.00 -27.10 16.43
CA SER A 496 4.43 -27.06 15.04
C SER A 496 5.00 -25.70 14.64
N ASP A 497 6.09 -25.71 13.87
CA ASP A 497 6.81 -24.55 13.31
C ASP A 497 6.06 -23.74 12.23
N LEU A 498 4.72 -23.65 12.31
CA LEU A 498 3.88 -22.81 11.45
C LEU A 498 2.91 -21.91 12.26
N ASP A 499 3.11 -21.78 13.57
CA ASP A 499 2.17 -21.17 14.52
C ASP A 499 2.11 -19.63 14.51
N PHE A 500 2.74 -19.01 13.53
CA PHE A 500 2.85 -17.56 13.35
C PHE A 500 1.72 -16.92 12.56
N LEU A 501 0.92 -17.80 11.96
CA LEU A 501 -0.05 -17.52 10.90
C LEU A 501 -1.34 -18.31 11.11
N ALA A 502 -1.39 -19.13 12.16
CA ALA A 502 -2.61 -19.79 12.58
C ALA A 502 -3.67 -18.72 12.89
N PRO A 503 -4.92 -18.93 12.47
CA PRO A 503 -6.04 -18.17 12.97
C PRO A 503 -6.03 -18.24 14.48
N VAL A 504 -5.91 -17.07 15.08
CA VAL A 504 -5.78 -16.98 16.53
C VAL A 504 -7.09 -17.46 17.12
N LYS A 505 -7.03 -18.59 17.84
CA LYS A 505 -8.15 -19.11 18.62
C LYS A 505 -8.90 -17.94 19.27
N ALA A 506 -10.18 -17.84 18.94
CA ALA A 506 -11.07 -16.89 19.57
C ALA A 506 -10.92 -17.00 21.10
N PHE A 507 -10.91 -15.86 21.78
CA PHE A 507 -11.21 -15.87 23.20
C PHE A 507 -12.69 -16.23 23.32
N ASP A 508 -12.99 -17.33 24.01
CA ASP A 508 -14.30 -17.52 24.65
C ASP A 508 -14.57 -16.37 25.63
#